data_AF-A0A7C5PC10-F1
#
_entry.id   AF-A0A7C5PC10-F1
#
_cell.length_a   1.000
_cell.length_b   1.000
_cell.length_c   1.000
_cell.angle_alpha   90.00
_cell.angle_beta   90.00
_cell.angle_gamma   90.00
#
_symmetry.space_group_name_H-M   'P 1'
#
loop_
_entity.id
_entity.type
_entity.pdbx_description
1 polymer ?
#
loop_
_entity_poly.entity_id
_entity_poly.type
_entity_poly.pdbx_seq_one_letter_code
_entity_poly.pdbx_strand_id
1 'polypeptide(L)'
;GLYRSLGIYLPLITTNCAILGVVVLNTRLEYTFVQSVVHGIAAGIGYTLVMLFLAAMREKAEVLKVPTSIQGIPHAFFITTMYAMAFVNYFGVIPT
;
A
#
# COMPACT_ATOMS: atom_id res chain seq x y z
N GLY A 1 -11.71 1.37 -23.74
CA GLY A 1 -12.29 2.03 -22.55
C GLY A 1 -11.30 2.10 -21.39
N LEU A 2 -10.83 0.94 -20.90
CA LEU A 2 -9.99 0.84 -19.70
C LEU A 2 -8.58 1.43 -19.87
N TYR A 3 -7.91 1.26 -21.02
CA TYR A 3 -6.55 1.77 -21.28
C TYR A 3 -6.45 3.31 -21.24
N ARG A 4 -7.55 4.03 -21.54
CA ARG A 4 -7.59 5.52 -21.48
C ARG A 4 -7.78 6.04 -20.05
N SER A 5 -8.38 5.23 -19.17
CA SER A 5 -8.45 5.49 -17.73
C SER A 5 -7.15 5.04 -17.03
N LEU A 6 -6.56 3.91 -17.47
CA LEU A 6 -5.36 3.29 -16.89
C LEU A 6 -4.03 3.88 -17.41
N GLY A 7 -4.05 4.64 -18.51
CA GLY A 7 -2.84 5.20 -19.12
C GLY A 7 -2.06 6.13 -18.18
N ILE A 8 -2.75 6.85 -17.29
CA ILE A 8 -2.12 7.68 -16.24
C ILE A 8 -1.67 6.83 -15.04
N TYR A 9 -2.33 5.71 -14.78
CA TYR A 9 -1.97 4.84 -13.66
C TYR A 9 -0.74 3.98 -13.96
N LEU A 10 -0.42 3.69 -15.22
CA LEU A 10 0.76 2.87 -15.57
C LEU A 10 2.09 3.53 -15.10
N PRO A 11 2.33 4.84 -15.31
CA PRO A 11 3.44 5.55 -14.67
C PRO A 11 3.33 5.61 -13.13
N LEU A 12 2.12 5.76 -12.60
CA LEU A 12 1.91 5.90 -11.14
C LEU A 12 2.16 4.58 -10.39
N ILE A 13 2.00 3.44 -11.07
CA ILE A 13 2.34 2.11 -10.56
C ILE A 13 3.86 1.94 -10.53
N THR A 14 4.59 2.29 -11.59
CA THR A 14 6.04 2.09 -11.64
C THR A 14 6.80 2.99 -10.65
N THR A 15 6.25 4.17 -10.32
CA THR A 15 6.79 5.06 -9.29
C THR A 15 6.20 4.82 -7.89
N ASN A 16 5.51 3.71 -7.66
CA ASN A 16 4.95 3.40 -6.35
C ASN A 16 6.06 3.03 -5.35
N CYS A 17 6.01 3.63 -4.16
CA CYS A 17 6.99 3.39 -3.10
C CYS A 17 7.04 1.94 -2.61
N ALA A 18 5.92 1.21 -2.63
CA ALA A 18 5.88 -0.20 -2.25
C ALA A 18 6.63 -1.07 -3.28
N ILE A 19 6.42 -0.82 -4.57
CA ILE A 19 7.08 -1.59 -5.65
C ILE A 19 8.59 -1.33 -5.63
N LEU A 20 9.01 -0.06 -5.52
CA LEU A 20 10.42 0.29 -5.41
C LEU A 20 11.07 -0.34 -4.16
N GLY A 21 10.36 -0.36 -3.03
CA GLY A 21 10.83 -1.01 -1.80
C GLY A 21 11.12 -2.49 -1.97
N VAL A 22 10.21 -3.24 -2.61
CA VAL A 22 10.38 -4.68 -2.88
C VAL A 22 11.61 -4.95 -3.77
N VAL A 23 11.81 -4.12 -4.81
CA VAL A 23 12.97 -4.26 -5.70
C VAL A 23 14.27 -4.00 -4.94
N VAL A 24 14.33 -2.95 -4.13
CA VAL A 24 15.51 -2.63 -3.32
C VAL A 24 15.80 -3.74 -2.30
N LEU A 25 14.76 -4.32 -1.68
CA LEU A 25 14.91 -5.39 -0.70
C LEU A 25 15.41 -6.69 -1.33
N ASN A 26 14.90 -7.05 -2.51
CA ASN A 26 15.37 -8.21 -3.27
C ASN A 26 16.87 -8.11 -3.58
N THR A 27 17.35 -6.92 -3.96
CA THR A 27 18.77 -6.68 -4.23
C THR A 27 19.60 -6.73 -2.95
N ARG A 28 19.13 -6.18 -1.83
CA ARG A 28 19.88 -6.20 -0.56
C ARG A 28 19.99 -7.58 0.08
N LEU A 29 18.98 -8.44 -0.12
CA LEU A 29 18.95 -9.81 0.41
C LEU A 29 19.54 -10.84 -0.56
N GLU A 30 20.07 -10.39 -1.72
CA GLU A 30 20.65 -11.23 -2.77
C GLU A 30 19.79 -12.43 -3.17
N TYR A 31 18.47 -12.21 -3.34
CA TYR A 31 17.57 -13.28 -3.73
C TYR A 31 17.83 -13.78 -5.16
N THR A 32 17.79 -15.10 -5.33
CA THR A 32 17.81 -15.72 -6.66
C THR A 32 16.57 -15.33 -7.48
N PHE A 33 16.59 -15.55 -8.80
CA PHE A 33 15.47 -15.20 -9.68
C PHE A 33 14.13 -15.78 -9.19
N VAL A 34 14.12 -17.06 -8.81
CA VAL A 34 12.89 -17.74 -8.33
C VAL A 34 12.42 -17.14 -7.01
N GLN A 35 13.33 -16.90 -6.07
CA GLN A 35 12.99 -16.26 -4.78
C GLN A 35 12.45 -14.84 -4.98
N SER A 36 13.04 -14.06 -5.90
CA SER A 36 12.60 -12.70 -6.22
C SER A 36 11.19 -12.67 -6.83
N VAL A 37 10.85 -13.64 -7.68
CA VAL A 37 9.50 -13.77 -8.26
C VAL A 37 8.48 -14.10 -7.16
N VAL A 38 8.78 -15.08 -6.30
CA VAL A 38 7.90 -15.46 -5.18
C VAL A 38 7.73 -14.30 -4.20
N HIS A 39 8.82 -13.58 -3.88
CA HIS A 39 8.78 -12.41 -3.01
C HIS A 39 7.93 -11.28 -3.62
N GLY A 40 8.06 -11.02 -4.92
CA GLY A 40 7.25 -10.03 -5.64
C GLY A 40 5.76 -10.37 -5.61
N ILE A 41 5.39 -11.64 -5.83
CA ILE A 41 4.00 -12.09 -5.76
C ILE A 41 3.45 -11.95 -4.33
N ALA A 42 4.20 -12.41 -3.33
CA ALA A 42 3.80 -12.31 -1.93
C ALA A 42 3.62 -10.84 -1.48
N ALA A 43 4.55 -9.96 -1.86
CA ALA A 43 4.46 -8.54 -1.59
C ALA A 43 3.27 -7.88 -2.32
N GLY A 44 2.97 -8.29 -3.56
CA GLY A 44 1.79 -7.85 -4.29
C GLY A 44 0.49 -8.21 -3.59
N ILE A 45 0.36 -9.46 -3.11
CA ILE A 45 -0.81 -9.91 -2.34
C ILE A 45 -0.97 -9.09 -1.06
N GLY A 46 0.13 -8.87 -0.32
CA GLY A 46 0.12 -8.03 0.88
C GLY A 46 -0.32 -6.60 0.59
N TYR A 47 0.21 -5.99 -0.48
CA TYR A 47 -0.18 -4.64 -0.89
C TYR A 47 -1.66 -4.55 -1.29
N THR A 48 -2.20 -5.57 -1.99
CA THR A 48 -3.63 -5.62 -2.33
C THR A 48 -4.51 -5.68 -1.08
N LEU A 49 -4.16 -6.52 -0.10
CA LEU A 49 -4.88 -6.58 1.18
C LEU A 49 -4.85 -5.22 1.90
N VAL A 50 -3.68 -4.57 1.93
CA VAL A 50 -3.53 -3.25 2.55
C VAL A 50 -4.41 -2.19 1.90
N MET A 51 -4.39 -2.13 0.57
CA MET A 51 -5.21 -1.18 -0.18
C MET A 51 -6.71 -1.44 -0.01
N LEU A 52 -7.12 -2.71 0.11
CA LEU A 52 -8.52 -3.08 0.33
C LEU A 52 -9.01 -2.60 1.70
N PHE A 53 -8.23 -2.78 2.76
CA PHE A 53 -8.57 -2.24 4.08
C PHE A 53 -8.62 -0.72 4.09
N LEU A 54 -7.65 -0.06 3.44
CA LEU A 54 -7.63 1.40 3.34
C LEU A 54 -8.87 1.93 2.60
N ALA A 55 -9.29 1.27 1.52
CA ALA A 55 -10.50 1.60 0.79
C ALA A 55 -11.76 1.44 1.67
N ALA A 56 -11.88 0.33 2.38
CA ALA A 56 -13.02 0.06 3.26
C ALA A 56 -13.12 1.10 4.40
N MET A 57 -11.98 1.50 4.99
CA MET A 57 -11.95 2.55 6.01
C MET A 57 -12.34 3.92 5.45
N ARG A 58 -11.87 4.27 4.25
CA ARG A 58 -12.24 5.54 3.60
C ARG A 58 -13.73 5.61 3.31
N GLU A 59 -14.33 4.54 2.79
CA GLU A 59 -15.76 4.46 2.51
C GLU A 59 -16.59 4.64 3.79
N LYS A 60 -16.24 3.93 4.86
CA LYS A 60 -16.92 4.08 6.16
C LYS A 60 -16.81 5.48 6.74
N ALA A 61 -15.66 6.11 6.56
CA ALA A 61 -15.39 7.40 7.16
C ALA A 61 -15.99 8.58 6.35
N GLU A 62 -16.38 8.35 5.09
CA GLU A 62 -17.17 9.30 4.28
C GLU A 62 -18.66 9.33 4.69
N VAL A 63 -19.18 8.24 5.28
CA VAL A 63 -20.54 8.18 5.85
C VAL A 63 -20.66 9.03 7.13
N LEU A 64 -19.54 9.29 7.82
CA LEU A 64 -19.50 10.11 9.02
C LEU A 64 -19.43 11.60 8.65
N LYS A 65 -20.24 12.44 9.31
CA LYS A 65 -20.17 13.90 9.17
C LYS A 65 -18.90 14.45 9.82
N VAL A 66 -17.79 14.42 9.08
CA VAL A 66 -16.54 15.09 9.44
C VAL A 66 -16.62 16.60 9.20
N PRO A 67 -16.02 17.44 10.05
CA PRO A 67 -16.03 18.89 9.89
C PRO A 67 -15.33 19.33 8.60
N THR A 68 -15.84 20.37 7.94
CA THR A 68 -15.40 20.86 6.62
C THR A 68 -13.90 21.15 6.51
N SER A 69 -13.22 21.49 7.61
CA SER A 69 -11.78 21.74 7.63
C SER A 69 -10.90 20.49 7.46
N ILE A 70 -11.44 19.29 7.69
CA ILE A 70 -10.68 18.02 7.68
C ILE A 70 -11.09 17.14 6.49
N GLN A 71 -12.14 17.52 5.76
CA GLN A 71 -12.65 16.77 4.61
C GLN A 71 -11.61 16.66 3.49
N GLY A 72 -11.58 15.49 2.85
CA GLY A 72 -10.68 15.19 1.73
C GLY A 72 -9.32 14.63 2.15
N ILE A 73 -8.23 15.29 1.75
CA ILE A 73 -6.85 14.81 1.90
C ILE A 73 -6.42 14.64 3.37
N PRO A 74 -6.70 15.59 4.29
CA PRO A 74 -6.24 15.48 5.68
C PRO A 74 -6.80 14.24 6.37
N HIS A 75 -8.08 13.97 6.18
CA HIS A 75 -8.76 12.80 6.71
C HIS A 75 -8.17 11.47 6.20
N ALA A 76 -7.82 11.40 4.90
CA ALA A 76 -7.17 10.22 4.35
C ALA A 76 -5.78 9.97 4.97
N PHE A 77 -5.03 11.03 5.30
CA PHE A 77 -3.75 10.94 6.00
C PHE A 77 -3.90 10.39 7.43
N PHE A 78 -4.92 10.81 8.17
CA PHE A 78 -5.21 10.28 9.51
C PHE A 78 -5.53 8.78 9.48
N ILE A 79 -6.40 8.36 8.56
CA ILE A 79 -6.74 6.93 8.38
C ILE A 79 -5.48 6.13 8.04
N THR A 80 -4.67 6.60 7.09
CA THR A 80 -3.44 5.93 6.68
C THR A 80 -2.44 5.82 7.83
N THR A 81 -2.37 6.83 8.70
CA THR A 81 -1.49 6.83 9.88
C THR A 81 -1.96 5.82 10.94
N MET A 82 -3.27 5.79 11.25
CA MET A 82 -3.82 4.78 12.16
C MET A 82 -3.62 3.37 11.60
N TYR A 83 -3.76 3.20 10.29
CA TYR A 83 -3.48 1.95 9.62
C TYR A 83 -2.01 1.54 9.78
N ALA A 84 -1.06 2.45 9.54
CA ALA A 84 0.36 2.16 9.74
C ALA A 84 0.65 1.68 11.18
N MET A 85 0.08 2.33 12.20
CA MET A 85 0.24 1.93 13.61
C MET A 85 -0.28 0.50 13.89
N ALA A 86 -1.33 0.06 13.21
CA ALA A 86 -1.85 -1.30 13.36
C ALA A 86 -0.86 -2.36 12.85
N PHE A 87 -0.13 -2.08 11.76
CA PHE A 87 0.82 -3.02 11.16
C PHE A 87 2.21 -3.01 11.82
N VAL A 88 2.58 -1.96 12.55
CA VAL A 88 3.90 -1.88 13.22
C VAL A 88 4.10 -3.03 14.22
N ASN A 89 3.04 -3.56 14.83
CA ASN A 89 3.12 -4.71 15.73
C ASN A 89 3.66 -5.98 15.06
N TYR A 90 3.56 -6.12 13.73
CA TYR A 90 4.07 -7.29 13.02
C TYR A 90 5.59 -7.33 12.89
N PHE A 91 6.29 -6.19 12.99
CA PHE A 91 7.75 -6.15 12.89
C PHE A 91 8.45 -6.87 14.05
N GLY A 92 7.77 -7.11 15.17
CA GLY A 92 8.31 -7.87 16.31
C GLY A 92 8.16 -9.39 16.20
N VAL A 93 7.37 -9.89 15.23
CA VAL A 93 7.07 -11.33 15.08
C VAL A 93 8.07 -12.05 14.17
N ILE A 94 8.76 -11.31 13.30
CA ILE A 94 9.71 -11.87 12.32
C ILE A 94 11.12 -11.55 12.82
N PRO A 95 11.93 -12.54 13.25
CA PRO A 95 13.32 -12.28 13.57
C PRO A 95 14.04 -11.85 12.29
N THR A 96 14.54 -10.62 12.30
CA THR A 96 15.42 -10.05 11.26
C THR A 96 16.78 -10.74 11.24
#